data_AF-D7A5J1-F1
#
_entry.id   AF-D7A5J1-F1
#
_cell.length_a   1.000
_cell.length_b   1.000
_cell.length_c   1.000
_cell.angle_alpha   90.00
_cell.angle_beta   90.00
_cell.angle_gamma   90.00
#
_symmetry.space_group_name_H-M   'P 1'
#
loop_
_entity.id
_entity.type
_entity.pdbx_description
1 polymer ?
#
loop_
_entity_poly.entity_id
_entity_poly.type
_entity_poly.pdbx_seq_one_letter_code
_entity_poly.pdbx_strand_id
1 'polypeptide(L)'
;MLRPPGMAAARAEYWLSVRRRKTGPKAGEVIISGQVQTDMAALLGAREGRAWLTLETGAIYEVELHPLTTTTAEFRVLPPFDGLLA
;
A
#
# COMPACT_ATOMS: atom_id res chain seq x y z
N MET A 1 5.96 -24.10 -13.17
CA MET A 1 5.64 -22.65 -13.13
C MET A 1 6.81 -21.90 -13.74
N LEU A 2 6.62 -21.30 -14.92
CA LEU A 2 7.64 -20.51 -15.63
C LEU A 2 7.53 -19.06 -15.17
N ARG A 3 8.49 -18.56 -14.38
CA ARG A 3 8.68 -17.11 -14.20
C ARG A 3 9.43 -16.58 -15.43
N PRO A 4 8.97 -15.49 -16.07
CA PRO A 4 9.73 -14.90 -17.16
C PRO A 4 11.12 -14.47 -16.65
N PRO A 5 12.20 -14.74 -17.40
CA PRO A 5 13.53 -14.22 -17.06
C PRO A 5 13.51 -12.70 -17.28
N GLY A 6 13.62 -11.92 -16.19
CA GLY A 6 13.73 -10.46 -16.28
C GLY A 6 13.12 -9.67 -15.12
N MET A 7 12.23 -10.25 -14.31
CA MET A 7 11.81 -9.61 -13.05
C MET A 7 12.78 -10.03 -11.96
N ALA A 8 13.83 -9.23 -11.73
CA ALA A 8 14.50 -9.25 -10.44
C ALA A 8 13.43 -9.01 -9.36
N ALA A 9 13.48 -9.78 -8.28
CA ALA A 9 12.64 -9.50 -7.13
C ALA A 9 13.00 -8.09 -6.63
N ALA A 10 12.11 -7.12 -6.81
CA ALA A 10 12.30 -5.79 -6.27
C ALA A 10 12.05 -5.85 -4.76
N ARG A 11 12.97 -5.33 -3.96
CA ARG A 11 12.75 -5.17 -2.53
C ARG A 11 11.95 -3.89 -2.32
N ALA A 12 10.86 -4.02 -1.57
CA ALA A 12 10.03 -2.91 -1.17
C ALA A 12 10.08 -2.73 0.36
N GLU A 13 10.29 -1.50 0.80
CA GLU A 13 10.16 -1.12 2.20
C GLU A 13 8.87 -0.30 2.38
N TYR A 14 8.14 -0.61 3.45
CA TYR A 14 6.82 -0.03 3.71
C TYR A 14 6.83 0.67 5.08
N TRP A 15 6.33 1.89 5.11
CA TRP A 15 6.02 2.60 6.35
C TRP A 15 4.51 2.74 6.46
N LEU A 16 3.93 2.22 7.54
CA LEU A 16 2.50 2.31 7.81
C LEU A 16 2.24 3.25 8.99
N SER A 17 1.21 4.06 8.84
CA SER A 17 0.66 4.94 9.86
C SER A 17 -0.80 4.58 10.10
N VAL A 18 -1.11 4.19 11.34
CA VAL A 18 -2.48 3.99 11.80
C VAL A 18 -2.87 5.18 12.68
N ARG A 19 -3.94 5.87 12.31
CA ARG A 19 -4.46 7.03 13.06
C ARG A 19 -5.95 6.87 13.27
N ARG A 20 -6.43 7.30 14.43
CA ARG A 20 -7.87 7.44 14.69
C ARG A 20 -8.25 8.91 14.62
N ARG A 21 -9.25 9.26 13.82
CA ARG A 21 -9.74 10.61 13.70
C ARG A 21 -10.36 11.05 15.04
N LYS A 22 -9.85 12.13 15.63
CA LYS A 22 -10.26 12.59 16.97
C LYS A 22 -11.51 13.47 16.96
N THR A 23 -11.76 14.19 15.86
CA THR A 23 -12.80 15.23 15.82
C THR A 23 -13.53 15.26 14.47
N GLY A 24 -14.71 15.90 14.48
CA GLY A 24 -15.58 16.10 13.31
C GLY A 24 -16.57 14.96 13.05
N PRO A 25 -17.31 15.01 11.92
CA PRO A 25 -18.42 14.09 11.62
C PRO A 25 -18.03 12.61 11.50
N LYS A 26 -16.74 12.33 11.31
CA LYS A 26 -16.17 10.96 11.26
C LYS A 26 -15.23 10.68 12.43
N ALA A 27 -15.39 11.35 13.57
CA ALA A 27 -14.62 11.03 14.76
C ALA A 27 -14.77 9.53 15.10
N GLY A 28 -13.67 8.89 15.47
CA GLY A 28 -13.60 7.43 15.66
C GLY A 28 -13.18 6.64 14.42
N GLU A 29 -13.25 7.21 13.22
CA GLU A 29 -12.78 6.58 11.98
C GLU A 29 -11.29 6.22 12.07
N VAL A 30 -10.96 4.97 11.74
CA VAL A 30 -9.57 4.53 11.59
C VAL A 30 -9.10 4.86 10.19
N ILE A 31 -7.92 5.46 10.10
CA ILE A 31 -7.25 5.81 8.86
C ILE A 31 -5.92 5.07 8.86
N ILE A 32 -5.72 4.24 7.84
CA ILE A 32 -4.48 3.53 7.62
C ILE A 32 -3.90 4.02 6.31
N SER A 33 -2.71 4.59 6.36
CA SER A 33 -1.99 5.08 5.19
C SER A 33 -0.53 4.69 5.30
N GLY A 34 0.18 4.72 4.20
CA GLY A 34 1.59 4.41 4.20
C GLY A 34 2.32 4.91 2.97
N GLN A 35 3.62 4.65 2.98
CA GLN A 35 4.50 4.90 1.86
C GLN A 35 5.21 3.59 1.54
N VAL A 36 5.34 3.29 0.25
CA VAL A 36 6.19 2.21 -0.26
C VAL A 36 7.36 2.83 -1.01
N GLN A 37 8.55 2.30 -0.75
CA GLN A 37 9.76 2.62 -1.51
C GLN A 37 10.39 1.34 -2.04
N THR A 38 10.79 1.33 -3.31
CA THR A 38 11.39 0.18 -3.98
C THR A 38 12.83 0.47 -4.39
N ASP A 39 13.68 -0.56 -4.37
CA ASP A 39 15.10 -0.47 -4.76
C ASP A 39 15.33 -0.37 -6.28
N MET A 40 14.34 -0.78 -7.07
CA MET A 40 14.29 -0.65 -8.52
C MET A 40 13.04 0.11 -8.98
N ALA A 41 12.96 0.47 -10.26
CA ALA A 41 11.82 1.17 -10.86
C ALA A 41 10.56 0.28 -11.00
N ALA A 42 10.17 -0.42 -9.93
CA ALA A 42 9.04 -1.34 -9.88
C ALA A 42 7.69 -0.62 -9.99
N LEU A 43 7.65 0.69 -9.75
CA LEU A 43 6.45 1.51 -9.93
C LEU A 43 6.45 2.24 -11.28
N LEU A 44 7.36 1.91 -12.20
CA LEU A 44 7.33 2.45 -13.55
C LEU A 44 6.02 2.07 -14.24
N GLY A 45 5.22 3.08 -14.59
CA GLY A 45 3.90 2.86 -15.20
C GLY A 45 2.77 2.61 -14.19
N ALA A 46 3.06 2.62 -12.88
CA ALA A 46 2.01 2.67 -11.87
C ALA A 46 1.16 3.93 -12.07
N ARG A 47 -0.15 3.78 -11.98
CA ARG A 47 -1.11 4.86 -12.14
C ARG A 47 -1.75 5.18 -10.80
N GLU A 48 -2.12 6.44 -10.62
CA GLU A 48 -2.99 6.83 -9.53
C GLU A 48 -4.33 6.08 -9.65
N GLY A 49 -4.84 5.60 -8.52
CA GLY A 49 -6.12 4.91 -8.46
C GLY A 49 -6.12 3.72 -7.51
N ARG A 50 -6.96 2.72 -7.80
CA ARG A 50 -7.15 1.56 -6.92
C ARG A 50 -6.12 0.48 -7.22
N ALA A 51 -5.51 -0.06 -6.17
CA ALA A 51 -4.55 -1.14 -6.22
C ALA A 51 -4.80 -2.13 -5.07
N TRP A 52 -4.01 -3.20 -5.03
CA TRP A 52 -4.08 -4.23 -3.98
C TRP A 52 -2.77 -4.29 -3.20
N LEU A 53 -2.86 -4.20 -1.88
CA LEU A 53 -1.77 -4.48 -0.96
C LEU A 53 -1.90 -5.93 -0.49
N THR A 54 -0.92 -6.76 -0.82
CA THR A 54 -0.82 -8.13 -0.32
C THR A 54 0.26 -8.19 0.74
N LEU A 55 -0.09 -8.63 1.95
CA LEU A 55 0.86 -8.82 3.04
C LEU A 55 1.51 -10.20 2.96
N GLU A 56 2.64 -10.39 3.64
CA GLU A 56 3.31 -11.70 3.73
C GLU A 56 2.42 -12.80 4.34
N THR A 57 1.45 -12.42 5.18
CA THR A 57 0.45 -13.33 5.76
C THR A 57 -0.55 -13.86 4.72
N GLY A 58 -0.56 -13.31 3.50
CA GLY A 58 -1.52 -13.60 2.44
C GLY A 58 -2.79 -12.75 2.50
N ALA A 59 -2.94 -11.87 3.50
CA ALA A 59 -4.06 -10.93 3.56
C ALA A 59 -3.97 -9.89 2.42
N ILE A 60 -5.11 -9.58 1.82
CA ILE A 60 -5.23 -8.67 0.67
C ILE A 60 -6.16 -7.52 1.05
N TYR A 61 -5.70 -6.29 0.82
CA TYR A 61 -6.47 -5.07 1.08
C TYR A 61 -6.50 -4.19 -0.16
N GLU A 62 -7.65 -3.59 -0.42
CA GLU A 62 -7.74 -2.56 -1.46
C GLU A 62 -7.10 -1.28 -0.94
N VAL A 63 -6.31 -0.61 -1.79
CA VAL A 63 -5.67 0.66 -1.47
C VAL A 63 -5.92 1.68 -2.56
N GLU A 64 -6.05 2.95 -2.17
CA GLU A 64 -5.84 4.08 -3.07
C GLU A 64 -4.33 4.31 -3.15
N LEU A 65 -3.74 4.16 -4.34
CA LEU A 65 -2.32 4.34 -4.61
C LEU A 65 -2.10 5.70 -5.28
N HIS A 66 -1.09 6.43 -4.82
CA HIS A 66 -0.66 7.72 -5.34
C HIS A 66 0.84 7.65 -5.66
N PRO A 67 1.22 7.30 -6.90
CA PRO A 67 2.61 7.26 -7.32
C PRO A 67 3.25 8.65 -7.24
N LEU A 68 4.40 8.74 -6.57
CA LEU A 68 5.18 9.98 -6.49
C LEU A 68 6.36 9.97 -7.46
N THR A 69 7.00 8.81 -7.59
CA THR A 69 8.12 8.56 -8.51
C THR A 69 8.00 7.14 -9.08
N THR A 70 8.98 6.72 -9.89
CA THR A 70 9.08 5.34 -10.37
C THR A 70 9.50 4.33 -9.29
N THR A 71 9.84 4.81 -8.10
CA THR A 71 10.31 4.00 -6.96
C THR A 71 9.57 4.29 -5.65
N THR A 72 8.75 5.33 -5.59
CA THR A 72 8.02 5.74 -4.39
C THR A 72 6.54 5.95 -4.70
N ALA A 73 5.66 5.42 -3.85
CA ALA A 73 4.24 5.75 -3.85
C ALA A 73 3.71 5.90 -2.43
N GLU A 74 2.73 6.77 -2.26
CA GLU A 74 1.88 6.78 -1.08
C GLU A 74 0.66 5.89 -1.33
N PHE A 75 0.10 5.35 -0.26
CA PHE A 75 -1.15 4.63 -0.34
C PHE A 75 -2.02 4.85 0.88
N ARG A 76 -3.32 4.69 0.68
CA ARG A 76 -4.32 4.64 1.74
C ARG A 76 -5.07 3.33 1.65
N VAL A 77 -5.11 2.59 2.76
CA VAL A 77 -5.89 1.35 2.83
C VAL A 77 -7.37 1.71 2.92
N LEU A 78 -8.18 1.04 2.11
CA LEU A 78 -9.62 1.17 2.13
C LEU A 78 -10.22 0.15 3.10
N PRO A 79 -11.29 0.50 3.83
CA PRO A 79 -11.98 -0.45 4.70
C PRO A 79 -12.63 -1.59 3.88
N PRO A 80 -12.83 -2.77 4.47
CA PRO A 80 -12.59 -3.09 5.89
C PRO A 80 -11.10 -3.31 6.23
N PHE A 81 -10.74 -3.14 7.52
CA PHE A 81 -9.35 -3.26 8.02
C PHE A 81 -9.10 -4.57 8.78
N ASP A 82 -9.92 -5.59 8.55
CA ASP A 82 -9.92 -6.84 9.31
C ASP A 82 -8.54 -7.50 9.23
N GLY A 83 -7.91 -7.77 10.38
CA GLY A 83 -6.59 -8.41 10.46
C GLY A 83 -5.38 -7.47 10.33
N LEU A 84 -5.57 -6.18 10.03
CA LEU A 84 -4.48 -5.19 10.01
C LEU A 84 -4.26 -4.50 11.37
N LEU A 85 -5.26 -4.59 12.25
CA LEU A 85 -5.29 -3.99 13.59
C LEU A 85 -5.33 -5.04 14.71
N ALA A 86 -5.20 -6.32 14.37
CA ALA A 86 -5.27 -7.44 15.30
C ALA A 86 -3.91 -7.68 15.99
#